data_AF-A0A7W0HMX6-F1
#
_entry.id   AF-A0A7W0HMX6-F1
#
_cell.length_a   1.000
_cell.length_b   1.000
_cell.length_c   1.000
_cell.angle_alpha   90.00
_cell.angle_beta   90.00
_cell.angle_gamma   90.00
#
_symmetry.space_group_name_H-M   'P 1'
#
loop_
_entity.id
_entity.type
_entity.pdbx_description
1 polymer ?
#
loop_
_entity_poly.entity_id
_entity_poly.type
_entity_poly.pdbx_seq_one_letter_code
_entity_poly.pdbx_strand_id
1 'polypeptide(L)'
;MDDDDLPLLPGFREMAMARRDMIERLAEERRSSGLSQTEVAARMGTSQSAVARLESGEADVRASTLERYAAAIGHRISWRLSLDAVTGTPSEPTETDHGSGLVREPRPLLDPRTPPSTGGGLGSRRLRRPGRS
;
A
#
# COMPACT_ATOMS: atom_id res chain seq x y z
N MET A 1 2.37 12.95 5.70
CA MET A 1 2.13 11.75 4.88
C MET A 1 0.98 12.12 3.98
N ASP A 2 1.29 12.38 2.72
CA ASP A 2 0.30 12.82 1.73
C ASP A 2 -0.73 11.71 1.48
N ASP A 3 -1.97 12.09 1.14
CA ASP A 3 -3.06 11.16 0.81
C ASP A 3 -2.73 10.23 -0.38
N ASP A 4 -1.64 10.50 -1.10
CA ASP A 4 -1.16 9.73 -2.26
C ASP A 4 -0.55 8.36 -1.89
N ASP A 5 -0.16 8.12 -0.63
CA ASP A 5 0.47 6.86 -0.20
C ASP A 5 -0.56 5.80 0.29
N LEU A 6 -1.85 6.05 0.05
CA LEU A 6 -2.92 5.12 0.42
C LEU A 6 -3.13 4.06 -0.67
N PRO A 7 -3.31 2.78 -0.30
CA PRO A 7 -3.46 1.68 -1.27
C PRO A 7 -4.57 1.94 -2.29
N LEU A 8 -4.23 1.75 -3.58
CA LEU A 8 -5.03 2.15 -4.76
C LEU A 8 -6.20 1.22 -5.11
N LEU A 9 -6.37 0.10 -4.39
CA LEU A 9 -7.51 -0.78 -4.61
C LEU A 9 -8.80 -0.19 -4.00
N PRO A 10 -9.95 -0.20 -4.70
CA PRO A 10 -11.23 0.25 -4.15
C PRO A 10 -11.51 -0.43 -2.80
N GLY A 11 -11.96 0.34 -1.80
CA GLY A 11 -12.16 -0.13 -0.42
C GLY A 11 -10.95 0.01 0.49
N PHE A 12 -9.71 -0.14 0.00
CA PHE A 12 -8.53 -0.13 0.87
C PHE A 12 -8.20 1.25 1.42
N ARG A 13 -8.41 2.30 0.63
CA ARG A 13 -8.30 3.70 1.06
C ARG A 13 -9.28 4.02 2.18
N GLU A 14 -10.55 3.64 2.01
CA GLU A 14 -11.62 3.86 3.01
C GLU A 14 -11.34 3.10 4.29
N MET A 15 -10.88 1.84 4.20
CA MET A 15 -10.44 1.05 5.36
C MET A 15 -9.25 1.68 6.09
N ALA A 16 -8.29 2.24 5.35
CA ALA A 16 -7.13 2.93 5.93
C ALA A 16 -7.55 4.22 6.64
N MET A 17 -8.47 5.00 6.06
CA MET A 17 -9.05 6.19 6.68
C MET A 17 -9.83 5.81 7.95
N ALA A 18 -10.73 4.83 7.89
CA ALA A 18 -11.48 4.36 9.05
C ALA A 18 -10.57 3.88 10.19
N ARG A 19 -9.44 3.26 9.86
CA ARG A 19 -8.41 2.87 10.83
C ARG A 19 -7.72 4.09 11.46
N ARG A 20 -7.36 5.10 10.67
CA ARG A 20 -6.76 6.34 11.17
C ARG A 20 -7.72 7.07 12.11
N ASP A 21 -8.98 7.21 11.72
CA ASP A 21 -10.03 7.81 12.56
C ASP A 21 -10.17 7.07 13.90
N MET A 22 -10.12 5.73 13.87
CA MET A 22 -10.15 4.93 15.10
C MET A 22 -8.94 5.21 16.01
N ILE A 23 -7.74 5.29 15.44
CA ILE A 23 -6.51 5.59 16.20
C ILE A 23 -6.57 7.00 16.79
N GLU A 24 -7.00 7.99 16.02
CA GLU A 24 -7.13 9.37 16.47
C GLU A 24 -8.12 9.49 17.63
N ARG A 25 -9.28 8.82 17.53
CA ARG A 25 -10.26 8.77 18.62
C ARG A 25 -9.70 8.14 19.90
N LEU A 26 -8.93 7.07 19.78
CA LEU A 26 -8.25 6.47 20.94
C LEU A 26 -7.23 7.43 21.56
N ALA A 27 -6.47 8.15 20.73
CA ALA A 27 -5.50 9.15 21.19
C ALA A 27 -6.18 10.36 21.86
N GLU A 28 -7.35 10.78 21.37
CA GLU A 28 -8.20 11.78 22.01
C GLU A 28 -8.67 11.31 23.39
N GLU A 29 -9.20 10.09 23.49
CA GLU A 29 -9.66 9.56 24.78
C GLU A 29 -8.52 9.35 25.78
N ARG A 30 -7.32 9.01 25.31
CA ARG A 30 -6.13 9.03 26.16
C ARG A 30 -5.91 10.43 26.75
N ARG A 31 -5.99 11.47 25.92
CA ARG A 31 -5.78 12.88 26.32
C ARG A 31 -6.88 13.36 27.25
N SER A 32 -8.15 13.03 26.97
CA SER A 32 -9.30 13.34 27.84
C SER A 32 -9.16 12.71 29.23
N SER A 33 -8.57 11.51 29.29
CA SER A 33 -8.26 10.78 30.52
C SER A 33 -7.02 11.28 31.25
N GLY A 34 -6.30 12.29 30.73
CA GLY A 34 -5.10 12.85 31.34
C GLY A 34 -3.88 11.94 31.33
N LEU A 35 -3.86 10.91 30.48
CA LEU A 35 -2.78 9.92 30.43
C LEU A 35 -1.72 10.33 29.41
N SER A 36 -0.45 10.21 29.78
CA SER A 36 0.68 10.30 28.85
C SER A 36 0.84 9.02 28.03
N GLN A 37 1.54 9.12 26.90
CA GLN A 37 1.90 7.96 26.09
C GLN A 37 2.76 6.96 26.88
N THR A 38 3.62 7.44 27.79
CA THR A 38 4.45 6.59 28.65
C THR A 38 3.62 5.78 29.65
N GLU A 39 2.59 6.38 30.24
CA GLU A 39 1.68 5.68 31.17
C GLU A 39 0.86 4.61 30.46
N VAL A 40 0.34 4.92 29.26
CA VAL A 40 -0.34 3.92 28.43
C VAL A 40 0.61 2.80 28.03
N ALA A 41 1.84 3.13 27.63
CA ALA A 41 2.85 2.15 27.27
C ALA A 41 3.16 1.19 28.44
N ALA A 42 3.29 1.73 29.65
CA ALA A 42 3.49 0.93 30.87
C ALA A 42 2.32 -0.03 31.12
N ARG A 43 1.07 0.45 30.98
CA ARG A 43 -0.14 -0.41 31.11
C ARG A 43 -0.22 -1.48 30.04
N MET A 44 0.25 -1.20 28.83
CA MET A 44 0.25 -2.13 27.70
C MET A 44 1.44 -3.11 27.70
N GLY A 45 2.45 -2.88 28.55
CA GLY A 45 3.71 -3.62 28.54
C GLY A 45 4.53 -3.37 27.27
N THR A 46 4.60 -2.13 26.80
CA THR A 46 5.35 -1.74 25.59
C THR A 46 6.15 -0.44 25.81
N SER A 47 6.82 0.08 24.77
CA SER A 47 7.58 1.34 24.85
C SER A 47 6.72 2.56 24.49
N GLN A 48 7.09 3.73 25.01
CA GLN A 48 6.45 4.99 24.63
C GLN A 48 6.58 5.24 23.12
N SER A 49 7.71 4.90 22.50
CA SER A 49 7.91 5.01 21.05
C SER A 49 6.98 4.11 20.24
N ALA A 50 6.62 2.93 20.77
CA ALA A 50 5.65 2.04 20.14
C ALA A 50 4.23 2.64 20.20
N VAL A 51 3.88 3.28 21.32
CA VAL A 51 2.62 4.03 21.45
C VAL A 51 2.60 5.24 20.51
N ALA A 52 3.68 6.02 20.44
CA ALA A 52 3.77 7.18 19.55
C ALA A 52 3.61 6.78 18.07
N ARG A 53 4.26 5.68 17.64
CA ARG A 53 4.10 5.12 16.29
C ARG A 53 2.71 4.57 16.01
N LEU A 54 2.03 4.05 17.03
CA LEU A 54 0.65 3.63 16.91
C LEU A 54 -0.26 4.83 16.70
N GLU A 55 -0.07 5.90 17.49
CA GLU A 55 -0.85 7.15 17.38
C GLU A 55 -0.57 7.93 16.08
N SER A 56 0.61 7.80 15.47
CA SER A 56 0.93 8.44 14.18
C SER A 56 0.26 7.76 12.98
N GLY A 57 -0.29 6.56 13.14
CA GLY A 57 -0.93 5.82 12.05
C GLY A 57 0.04 5.30 10.98
N GLU A 58 1.35 5.31 11.24
CA GLU A 58 2.40 4.91 10.28
C GLU A 58 2.58 3.40 10.15
N ALA A 59 1.95 2.59 11.01
CA ALA A 59 2.11 1.15 11.04
C ALA A 59 0.82 0.41 10.68
N ASP A 60 0.96 -0.75 10.03
CA ASP A 60 -0.13 -1.72 9.99
C ASP A 60 -0.33 -2.32 11.39
N VAL A 61 -1.31 -1.76 12.12
CA VAL A 61 -1.58 -2.12 13.51
C VAL A 61 -2.48 -3.35 13.57
N ARG A 62 -2.13 -4.34 14.37
CA ARG A 62 -3.01 -5.49 14.64
C ARG A 62 -4.23 -5.04 15.44
N ALA A 63 -5.39 -5.64 15.17
CA ALA A 63 -6.63 -5.40 15.94
C ALA A 63 -6.40 -5.58 17.46
N SER A 64 -5.68 -6.63 17.86
CA SER A 64 -5.33 -6.90 19.25
C SER A 64 -4.48 -5.81 19.91
N THR A 65 -3.72 -5.04 19.14
CA THR A 65 -2.96 -3.90 19.67
C THR A 65 -3.90 -2.74 19.99
N LEU A 66 -4.88 -2.46 19.12
CA LEU A 66 -5.90 -1.44 19.36
C LEU A 66 -6.77 -1.79 20.57
N GLU A 67 -7.15 -3.07 20.70
CA GLU A 67 -7.90 -3.56 21.86
C GLU A 67 -7.14 -3.38 23.17
N ARG A 68 -5.83 -3.69 23.18
CA ARG A 68 -4.98 -3.48 24.36
C ARG A 68 -4.81 -2.01 24.70
N TYR A 69 -4.68 -1.15 23.69
CA TYR A 69 -4.63 0.29 23.89
C TYR A 69 -5.93 0.80 24.53
N ALA A 70 -7.09 0.42 23.95
CA ALA A 70 -8.39 0.78 24.51
C ALA A 70 -8.54 0.31 25.96
N ALA A 71 -8.14 -0.92 26.26
CA ALA A 71 -8.15 -1.45 27.63
C ALA A 71 -7.24 -0.65 28.57
N ALA A 72 -6.06 -0.23 28.10
CA ALA A 72 -5.12 0.56 28.90
C ALA A 72 -5.65 1.96 29.27
N ILE A 73 -6.59 2.50 28.49
CA ILE A 73 -7.27 3.77 28.78
C ILE A 73 -8.68 3.59 29.39
N GLY A 74 -9.09 2.35 29.72
CA GLY A 74 -10.36 2.08 30.40
C GLY A 74 -11.57 1.86 29.48
N HIS A 75 -11.33 1.59 28.20
CA HIS A 75 -12.36 1.36 27.18
C HIS A 75 -12.29 -0.05 26.58
N ARG A 76 -13.23 -0.35 25.68
CA ARG A 76 -13.31 -1.61 24.94
C ARG A 76 -13.70 -1.33 23.50
N ILE A 77 -13.04 -2.01 22.56
CA ILE A 77 -13.44 -2.04 21.15
C ILE A 77 -14.44 -3.17 20.94
N SER A 78 -15.52 -2.89 20.20
CA SER A 78 -16.51 -3.89 19.76
C SER A 78 -16.54 -3.97 18.24
N TRP A 79 -16.46 -5.18 17.71
CA TRP A 79 -16.49 -5.41 16.27
C TRP A 79 -17.92 -5.70 15.80
N ARG A 80 -18.32 -5.05 14.72
CA ARG A 80 -19.58 -5.32 14.02
C ARG A 80 -19.27 -5.56 12.55
N LEU A 81 -19.68 -6.72 12.06
CA LEU A 81 -19.61 -7.03 10.63
C LEU A 81 -20.80 -6.35 9.92
N SER A 82 -20.53 -5.60 8.87
CA SER A 82 -21.57 -5.17 7.91
C SER A 82 -21.47 -6.01 6.64
N LEU A 83 -22.62 -6.35 6.06
CA LEU A 83 -22.73 -7.14 4.83
C LEU A 83 -23.03 -6.26 3.60
N ASP A 84 -22.88 -4.96 3.75
CA ASP A 84 -23.03 -4.03 2.63
C ASP A 84 -22.00 -4.41 1.57
N ALA A 85 -22.46 -4.57 0.33
CA ALA A 85 -21.57 -4.83 -0.79
C ALA A 85 -20.56 -3.68 -0.84
N VAL A 86 -19.27 -4.00 -0.76
CA VAL A 86 -18.19 -3.04 -1.02
C VAL A 86 -18.23 -2.77 -2.52
N THR A 87 -19.23 -2.00 -2.98
CA THR A 87 -19.34 -1.55 -4.35
C THR A 87 -18.31 -0.47 -4.52
N GLY A 88 -17.05 -0.88 -4.69
CA GLY A 88 -16.14 -0.10 -5.49
C GLY A 88 -16.73 -0.06 -6.89
N THR A 89 -17.52 0.96 -7.21
CA THR A 89 -17.45 1.49 -8.56
C THR A 89 -16.01 1.99 -8.69
N PRO A 90 -15.17 1.37 -9.55
CA PRO A 90 -13.98 2.08 -9.98
C PRO A 90 -14.50 3.39 -10.56
N SER A 91 -14.22 4.52 -9.90
CA SER A 91 -14.35 5.80 -10.56
C SER A 91 -13.51 5.66 -11.81
N GLU A 92 -14.19 5.67 -12.96
CA GLU A 92 -13.57 5.63 -14.26
C GLU A 92 -12.41 6.62 -14.23
N PRO A 93 -11.23 6.27 -14.78
CA PRO A 93 -10.19 7.27 -14.97
C PRO A 93 -10.86 8.41 -15.73
N THR A 94 -10.92 9.59 -15.10
CA THR A 94 -11.41 10.82 -15.73
C THR A 94 -10.63 11.00 -17.02
N GLU A 95 -11.27 10.58 -18.11
CA GLU A 95 -10.89 10.90 -19.46
C GLU A 95 -11.21 12.38 -19.66
N THR A 96 -10.24 13.21 -19.30
CA THR A 96 -10.16 14.63 -19.61
C THR A 96 -8.67 14.87 -19.89
N ASP A 97 -8.18 15.27 -21.05
CA ASP A 97 -8.75 15.75 -22.30
C ASP A 97 -7.65 15.59 -23.36
N HIS A 98 -8.06 15.47 -24.62
CA HIS A 98 -7.25 15.20 -25.79
C HIS A 98 -6.31 16.36 -26.14
N GLY A 99 -5.00 16.12 -26.08
CA GLY A 99 -4.03 17.11 -26.53
C GLY A 99 -2.66 16.51 -26.83
N SER A 100 -2.54 15.82 -27.96
CA SER A 100 -1.40 15.90 -28.91
C SER A 100 -1.27 14.59 -29.70
N GLY A 101 -1.26 14.73 -31.02
CA GLY A 101 -1.36 13.63 -31.97
C GLY A 101 -0.15 12.69 -31.96
N LEU A 102 -0.43 11.42 -32.24
CA LEU A 102 0.47 10.57 -33.01
C LEU A 102 -0.37 9.56 -33.79
N VAL A 103 -0.46 9.77 -35.10
CA VAL A 103 -0.99 8.80 -36.06
C VAL A 103 -0.19 7.50 -35.90
N ARG A 104 -0.83 6.41 -35.47
CA ARG A 104 -0.20 5.08 -35.53
C ARG A 104 -0.51 4.47 -36.89
N GLU A 105 0.49 4.46 -37.77
CA GLU A 105 0.49 3.70 -39.02
C GLU A 105 0.15 2.21 -38.75
N PRO A 106 -0.68 1.55 -39.58
CA PRO A 106 -1.04 0.16 -39.40
C PRO A 106 0.17 -0.76 -39.71
N ARG A 107 0.47 -1.69 -38.79
CA ARG A 107 1.53 -2.70 -38.97
C ARG A 107 1.14 -3.66 -40.10
N PRO A 108 2.03 -3.95 -41.08
CA PRO A 108 1.71 -4.92 -42.12
C PRO A 108 1.65 -6.35 -41.57
N LEU A 109 0.66 -7.10 -42.04
CA LEU A 109 0.44 -8.51 -41.75
C LEU A 109 1.54 -9.36 -42.42
N LEU A 110 2.32 -10.09 -41.62
CA LEU A 110 3.37 -10.98 -42.12
C LEU A 110 2.73 -12.23 -42.75
N ASP A 111 2.93 -12.43 -44.06
CA ASP A 111 2.37 -13.54 -44.83
C ASP A 111 3.19 -14.84 -44.55
N PRO A 112 2.60 -15.95 -44.06
CA PRO A 112 3.36 -17.07 -43.48
C PRO A 112 3.92 -18.08 -44.51
N ARG A 113 4.17 -17.69 -45.76
CA ARG A 113 4.74 -18.61 -46.77
C ARG A 113 5.96 -18.02 -47.47
N THR A 114 7.11 -18.11 -46.80
CA THR A 114 8.42 -18.09 -47.47
C THR A 114 9.32 -19.16 -46.85
N PRO A 115 9.78 -20.17 -47.61
CA PRO A 115 10.71 -21.18 -47.09
C PRO A 115 12.14 -20.62 -46.93
N PRO A 116 12.97 -21.26 -46.09
CA PRO A 116 14.26 -20.71 -45.66
C PRO A 116 15.31 -20.74 -46.77
N SER A 117 16.06 -19.64 -46.90
CA SER A 117 17.31 -19.59 -47.66
C SER A 117 18.46 -20.10 -46.80
N THR A 118 19.11 -21.14 -47.31
CA THR A 118 20.30 -21.84 -46.83
C THR A 118 21.58 -21.05 -47.09
N GLY A 119 22.50 -21.06 -46.13
CA GLY A 119 23.94 -20.74 -46.27
C GLY A 119 24.37 -19.57 -45.39
N GLY A 120 25.42 -19.60 -44.58
CA GLY A 120 26.55 -20.52 -44.40
C GLY A 120 27.69 -19.71 -43.77
N GLY A 121 28.50 -20.32 -42.90
CA GLY A 121 29.76 -19.73 -42.38
C GLY A 121 29.69 -19.32 -40.89
N LEU A 122 30.06 -20.18 -39.95
CA LEU A 122 31.44 -20.41 -39.47
C LEU A 122 32.09 -19.15 -38.86
N GLY A 123 32.23 -19.13 -37.54
CA GLY A 123 32.90 -18.06 -36.81
C GLY A 123 33.11 -18.34 -35.34
N SER A 124 33.63 -19.52 -34.99
CA SER A 124 34.11 -19.85 -33.65
C SER A 124 35.28 -18.93 -33.26
N ARG A 125 35.29 -18.36 -32.05
CA ARG A 125 36.42 -18.46 -31.07
C ARG A 125 36.26 -17.58 -29.81
N ARG A 126 36.23 -18.30 -28.68
CA ARG A 126 37.02 -18.15 -27.44
C ARG A 126 37.09 -16.81 -26.69
N LEU A 127 36.49 -16.83 -25.50
CA LEU A 127 37.13 -16.69 -24.17
C LEU A 127 38.51 -15.98 -24.09
N ARG A 128 38.57 -14.90 -23.29
CA ARG A 128 39.48 -14.78 -22.12
C ARG A 128 39.21 -13.50 -21.29
N ARG A 129 38.91 -13.70 -20.01
CA ARG A 129 39.26 -12.83 -18.85
C ARG A 129 40.53 -13.44 -18.20
N PRO A 130 41.13 -12.89 -17.12
CA PRO A 130 41.25 -11.51 -16.61
C PRO A 130 42.74 -11.14 -16.31
N GLY A 131 42.99 -9.95 -15.74
CA GLY A 131 44.24 -9.66 -15.02
C GLY A 131 44.46 -8.17 -14.75
N ARG A 132 44.07 -7.71 -13.56
CA ARG A 132 44.52 -6.44 -12.96
C ARG A 132 45.79 -6.73 -12.16
N SER A 133 46.82 -5.91 -12.37
CA SER A 133 47.87 -5.62 -11.39
C SER A 133 47.76 -4.15 -11.01
#